data_AF-A0A1A8N0H6-F1
#
_entry.id   AF-A0A1A8N0H6-F1
#
_cell.length_a   1.000
_cell.length_b   1.000
_cell.length_c   1.000
_cell.angle_alpha   90.00
_cell.angle_beta   90.00
_cell.angle_gamma   90.00
#
_symmetry.space_group_name_H-M   'P 1'
#
loop_
_entity.id
_entity.type
_entity.pdbx_description
1 polymer ?
#
loop_
_entity_poly.entity_id
_entity_poly.type
_entity_poly.pdbx_seq_one_letter_code
_entity_poly.pdbx_strand_id
1 'polypeptide(L)'
;TITKVLLLYCTILTRSFPSYCEKEKTPCVLMNNIQQMRVLLERMFESMGAKQLDTEAADILNDLQVKLSTILDNLSVIFAKSFQTRINGCVRQMAEILYQMKGPPNQNTAEADADSTLRPLMEFLDEKLSIFADICEKTVLKRVLKDLWKLVLSSLEKTVVLPQSNDSLGAQILTAAKGLSNIKGGEARTLTPKQCVVIDAGLETIKQYFHAGGNGLKKAFVEKSPELASLRYALSLYSQSTDALIKTFVTTQHSQVHDGMGIRITGNEKIRPDGSGVEKPIGEAVLQVDMMLGKERKVNVR
;
A
#
# COMPACT_ATOMS: atom_id res chain seq x y z
N THR A 1 -34.82 4.77 19.21
CA THR A 1 -35.32 3.84 18.17
C THR A 1 -34.56 3.96 16.85
N ILE A 2 -34.39 5.16 16.30
CA ILE A 2 -33.74 5.42 15.00
C ILE A 2 -32.34 4.80 14.91
N THR A 3 -31.48 5.03 15.90
CA THR A 3 -30.13 4.45 15.99
C THR A 3 -30.13 2.92 15.84
N LYS A 4 -31.06 2.23 16.53
CA LYS A 4 -31.13 0.76 16.46
C LYS A 4 -31.53 0.27 15.07
N VAL A 5 -32.50 0.94 14.43
CA VAL A 5 -32.99 0.57 13.09
C VAL A 5 -31.90 0.77 12.04
N LEU A 6 -31.24 1.93 12.02
CA LEU A 6 -30.19 2.23 11.03
C LEU A 6 -28.99 1.30 11.19
N LEU A 7 -28.54 1.05 12.41
CA LEU A 7 -27.42 0.14 12.65
C LEU A 7 -27.76 -1.31 12.33
N LEU A 8 -29.00 -1.75 12.56
CA LEU A 8 -29.45 -3.09 12.16
C LEU A 8 -29.40 -3.25 10.63
N TYR A 9 -29.92 -2.28 9.88
CA TYR A 9 -29.81 -2.27 8.42
C TYR A 9 -28.34 -2.35 7.97
N CYS A 10 -27.47 -1.52 8.55
CA CYS A 10 -26.05 -1.51 8.19
C CYS A 10 -25.34 -2.82 8.53
N THR A 11 -25.72 -3.49 9.62
CA THR A 11 -25.17 -4.79 10.01
C THR A 11 -25.53 -5.87 8.99
N ILE A 12 -26.80 -5.92 8.58
CA ILE A 12 -27.28 -6.86 7.56
C ILE A 12 -26.60 -6.58 6.21
N LEU A 13 -26.51 -5.30 5.84
CA LEU A 13 -25.85 -4.89 4.61
C LEU A 13 -24.37 -5.28 4.62
N THR A 14 -23.62 -4.93 5.66
CA THR A 14 -22.17 -5.22 5.74
C THR A 14 -21.88 -6.71 5.62
N ARG A 15 -22.74 -7.58 6.21
CA ARG A 15 -22.59 -9.03 6.11
C ARG A 15 -22.83 -9.57 4.69
N SER A 16 -23.76 -8.97 3.96
CA SER A 16 -24.15 -9.42 2.60
C SER A 16 -23.42 -8.68 1.49
N PHE A 17 -22.77 -7.55 1.78
CA PHE A 17 -22.12 -6.69 0.79
C PHE A 17 -21.06 -7.39 -0.08
N PRO A 18 -20.18 -8.26 0.46
CA PRO A 18 -19.19 -8.95 -0.36
C PRO A 18 -19.79 -9.76 -1.50
N SER A 19 -20.93 -10.43 -1.30
CA SER A 19 -21.58 -11.22 -2.36
C SER A 19 -22.26 -10.36 -3.42
N TYR A 20 -22.53 -9.09 -3.13
CA TYR A 20 -23.02 -8.13 -4.13
C TYR A 20 -21.90 -7.51 -4.96
N CYS A 21 -20.62 -7.63 -4.56
CA CYS A 21 -19.50 -7.00 -5.27
C CYS A 21 -19.32 -7.55 -6.70
N GLU A 22 -19.80 -8.77 -6.98
CA GLU A 22 -19.80 -9.33 -8.32
C GLU A 22 -20.86 -8.69 -9.24
N LYS A 23 -21.87 -8.05 -8.66
CA LYS A 23 -22.96 -7.40 -9.39
C LYS A 23 -22.60 -5.96 -9.67
N GLU A 24 -21.99 -5.71 -10.83
CA GLU A 24 -21.49 -4.41 -11.32
C GLU A 24 -22.03 -3.14 -10.64
N LYS A 25 -23.34 -2.85 -10.74
CA LYS A 25 -23.95 -1.60 -10.24
C LYS A 25 -24.44 -1.67 -8.79
N THR A 26 -24.71 -2.86 -8.28
CA THR A 26 -25.40 -3.06 -7.00
C THR A 26 -24.61 -2.50 -5.79
N PRO A 27 -23.29 -2.72 -5.66
CA PRO A 27 -22.49 -2.15 -4.58
C PRO A 27 -22.58 -0.63 -4.48
N CYS A 28 -22.52 0.06 -5.63
CA CYS A 28 -22.65 1.51 -5.71
C CYS A 28 -24.00 1.99 -5.17
N VAL A 29 -25.10 1.35 -5.58
CA VAL A 29 -26.45 1.66 -5.09
C VAL A 29 -26.55 1.43 -3.58
N LEU A 30 -26.00 0.33 -3.07
CA LEU A 30 -26.04 0.03 -1.65
C LEU A 30 -25.22 1.03 -0.81
N MET A 31 -24.06 1.47 -1.30
CA MET A 31 -23.27 2.53 -0.67
C MET A 31 -23.99 3.89 -0.73
N ASN A 32 -24.66 4.21 -1.84
CA ASN A 32 -25.50 5.39 -1.96
C ASN A 32 -26.63 5.37 -0.92
N ASN A 33 -27.23 4.22 -0.62
CA ASN A 33 -28.25 4.10 0.41
C ASN A 33 -27.69 4.45 1.80
N ILE A 34 -26.49 3.99 2.15
CA ILE A 34 -25.81 4.39 3.40
C ILE A 34 -25.59 5.90 3.44
N GLN A 35 -25.10 6.47 2.35
CA GLN A 35 -24.88 7.91 2.26
C GLN A 35 -26.20 8.70 2.37
N GLN A 36 -27.28 8.22 1.77
CA GLN A 36 -28.60 8.83 1.87
C GLN A 36 -29.12 8.80 3.32
N MET A 37 -28.91 7.70 4.05
CA MET A 37 -29.25 7.65 5.47
C MET A 37 -28.47 8.67 6.30
N ARG A 38 -27.19 8.91 5.98
CA ARG A 38 -26.39 9.97 6.63
C ARG A 38 -26.97 11.36 6.38
N VAL A 39 -27.28 11.69 5.13
CA VAL A 39 -27.87 12.99 4.77
C VAL A 39 -29.24 13.20 5.42
N LEU A 40 -30.08 12.16 5.45
CA LEU A 40 -31.40 12.23 6.10
C LEU A 40 -31.28 12.38 7.61
N LEU A 41 -30.31 11.72 8.24
CA LEU A 41 -30.04 11.84 9.66
C LEU A 41 -29.56 13.26 10.03
N GLU A 42 -28.72 13.88 9.18
CA GLU A 42 -28.30 15.29 9.31
C GLU A 42 -29.52 16.23 9.25
N ARG A 43 -30.38 16.09 8.23
CA ARG A 43 -31.59 16.92 8.09
C ARG A 43 -32.57 16.73 9.24
N MET A 44 -32.67 15.51 9.76
CA MET A 44 -33.50 15.21 10.93
C MET A 44 -32.94 15.89 12.18
N PHE A 45 -31.62 15.85 12.38
CA PHE A 45 -30.95 16.57 13.48
C PHE A 45 -31.21 18.08 13.42
N GLU A 46 -31.12 18.68 12.22
CA GLU A 46 -31.44 20.09 12.00
C GLU A 46 -32.91 20.41 12.32
N SER A 47 -33.83 19.54 11.89
CA SER A 47 -35.27 19.68 12.14
C SER A 47 -35.65 19.56 13.62
N MET A 48 -34.83 18.90 14.43
CA MET A 48 -35.01 18.78 15.88
C MET A 48 -34.42 19.96 16.67
N GLY A 49 -33.98 21.03 16.00
CA GLY A 49 -33.49 22.25 16.63
C GLY A 49 -31.97 22.36 16.72
N ALA A 50 -31.22 21.39 16.18
CA ALA A 50 -29.75 21.34 16.13
C ALA A 50 -29.07 21.74 17.45
N LYS A 51 -28.67 23.01 17.58
CA LYS A 51 -27.99 23.56 18.76
C LYS A 51 -28.89 23.75 19.99
N GLN A 52 -30.21 23.69 19.80
CA GLN A 52 -31.21 23.74 20.88
C GLN A 52 -31.63 22.33 21.34
N LEU A 53 -31.12 21.29 20.69
CA LEU A 53 -31.36 19.91 21.10
C LEU A 53 -30.61 19.63 22.40
N ASP A 54 -31.20 18.77 23.23
CA ASP A 54 -30.54 18.23 24.42
C ASP A 54 -29.19 17.59 24.06
N THR A 55 -28.18 17.82 24.89
CA THR A 55 -26.79 17.40 24.64
C THR A 55 -26.66 15.89 24.49
N GLU A 56 -27.37 15.10 25.30
CA GLU A 56 -27.30 13.63 25.23
C GLU A 56 -27.87 13.13 23.90
N ALA A 57 -29.01 13.69 23.48
CA ALA A 57 -29.61 13.37 22.20
C ALA A 57 -28.71 13.78 21.01
N ALA A 58 -28.09 14.96 21.10
CA ALA A 58 -27.15 15.43 20.08
C ALA A 58 -25.93 14.51 19.96
N ASP A 59 -25.35 14.10 21.09
CA ASP A 59 -24.18 13.21 21.12
C ASP A 59 -24.50 11.84 20.50
N ILE A 60 -25.67 11.26 20.81
CA ILE A 60 -26.11 9.99 20.21
C ILE A 60 -26.23 10.08 18.68
N LEU A 61 -26.75 11.19 18.15
CA LEU A 61 -26.93 11.38 16.71
C LEU A 61 -25.60 11.64 16.00
N ASN A 62 -24.70 12.39 16.64
CA ASN A 62 -23.34 12.61 16.14
C ASN A 62 -22.53 11.30 16.11
N ASP A 63 -22.59 10.50 17.17
CA ASP A 63 -21.96 9.17 17.19
C ASP A 63 -22.53 8.26 16.09
N LEU A 64 -23.85 8.31 15.86
CA LEU A 64 -24.47 7.58 14.75
C LEU A 64 -23.98 8.06 13.38
N GLN A 65 -23.81 9.36 13.17
CA GLN A 65 -23.21 9.91 11.94
C GLN A 65 -21.81 9.39 11.69
N VAL A 66 -20.97 9.37 12.72
CA VAL A 66 -19.60 8.84 12.67
C VAL A 66 -19.64 7.35 12.31
N LYS A 67 -20.48 6.56 12.99
CA LYS A 67 -20.64 5.12 12.71
C LYS A 67 -21.06 4.85 11.27
N LEU A 68 -22.06 5.58 10.75
CA LEU A 68 -22.48 5.43 9.36
C LEU A 68 -21.38 5.81 8.37
N SER A 69 -20.58 6.85 8.68
CA SER A 69 -19.41 7.22 7.86
C SER A 69 -18.36 6.10 7.84
N THR A 70 -18.04 5.53 9.00
CA THR A 70 -17.09 4.42 9.12
C THR A 70 -17.56 3.17 8.38
N ILE A 71 -18.86 2.86 8.44
CA ILE A 71 -19.44 1.76 7.69
C ILE A 71 -19.27 2.01 6.18
N LEU A 72 -19.54 3.23 5.71
CA LEU A 72 -19.35 3.57 4.30
C LEU A 72 -17.88 3.45 3.86
N ASP A 73 -16.92 3.84 4.70
CA ASP A 73 -15.48 3.60 4.44
C ASP A 73 -15.16 2.11 4.36
N ASN A 74 -15.68 1.29 5.27
CA ASN A 74 -15.45 -0.15 5.26
C ASN A 74 -16.05 -0.83 4.01
N LEU A 75 -17.26 -0.43 3.59
CA LEU A 75 -17.88 -0.93 2.36
C LEU A 75 -17.06 -0.53 1.13
N SER A 76 -16.52 0.69 1.10
CA SER A 76 -15.62 1.16 0.03
C SER A 76 -14.37 0.29 -0.08
N VAL A 77 -13.74 -0.03 1.05
CA VAL A 77 -12.55 -0.91 1.08
C VAL A 77 -12.90 -2.32 0.57
N ILE A 78 -14.03 -2.89 0.99
CA ILE A 78 -14.49 -4.21 0.51
C ILE A 78 -14.73 -4.17 -1.00
N PHE A 79 -15.40 -3.12 -1.48
CA PHE A 79 -15.70 -2.97 -2.90
C PHE A 79 -14.42 -2.82 -3.73
N ALA A 80 -13.50 -1.96 -3.33
CA ALA A 80 -12.21 -1.80 -4.02
C ALA A 80 -11.42 -3.11 -4.06
N LYS A 81 -11.35 -3.84 -2.94
CA LYS A 81 -10.68 -5.15 -2.86
C LYS A 81 -11.27 -6.19 -3.81
N SER A 82 -12.55 -6.10 -4.17
CA SER A 82 -13.15 -7.01 -5.17
C SER A 82 -12.48 -6.93 -6.55
N PHE A 83 -11.85 -5.79 -6.88
CA PHE A 83 -11.12 -5.58 -8.12
C PHE A 83 -9.65 -6.01 -8.05
N GLN A 84 -9.14 -6.37 -6.87
CA GLN A 84 -7.70 -6.62 -6.64
C GLN A 84 -7.13 -7.67 -7.58
N THR A 85 -7.82 -8.79 -7.81
CA THR A 85 -7.35 -9.85 -8.70
C THR A 85 -7.22 -9.35 -10.15
N ARG A 86 -8.19 -8.56 -10.63
CA ARG A 86 -8.17 -8.01 -11.99
C ARG A 86 -7.10 -6.93 -12.14
N ILE A 87 -6.99 -6.02 -11.18
CA ILE A 87 -5.94 -4.99 -11.15
C ILE A 87 -4.56 -5.64 -11.16
N ASN A 88 -4.32 -6.65 -10.31
CA ASN A 88 -3.06 -7.40 -10.31
C ASN A 88 -2.79 -8.06 -11.67
N GLY A 89 -3.82 -8.60 -12.34
CA GLY A 89 -3.68 -9.13 -13.70
C GLY A 89 -3.26 -8.06 -14.71
N CYS A 90 -3.90 -6.89 -14.68
CA CYS A 90 -3.56 -5.77 -15.57
C CYS A 90 -2.14 -5.25 -15.32
N VAL A 91 -1.75 -5.12 -14.04
CA VAL A 91 -0.39 -4.68 -13.65
C VAL A 91 0.66 -5.71 -14.03
N ARG A 92 0.36 -7.01 -14.03
CA ARG A 92 1.28 -8.03 -14.55
C ARG A 92 1.47 -7.89 -16.06
N GLN A 93 0.41 -7.71 -16.83
CA GLN A 93 0.52 -7.45 -18.28
C GLN A 93 1.29 -6.17 -18.57
N MET A 94 1.03 -5.12 -17.80
CA MET A 94 1.79 -3.87 -17.84
C MET A 94 3.29 -4.12 -17.57
N ALA A 95 3.62 -4.93 -16.56
CA ALA A 95 5.01 -5.30 -16.25
C ALA A 95 5.66 -6.07 -17.41
N GLU A 96 4.94 -7.00 -18.05
CA GLU A 96 5.43 -7.74 -19.22
C GLU A 96 5.79 -6.79 -20.38
N ILE A 97 4.93 -5.83 -20.71
CA ILE A 97 5.19 -4.81 -21.74
C ILE A 97 6.41 -3.98 -21.36
N LEU A 98 6.48 -3.52 -20.11
CA LEU A 98 7.60 -2.74 -19.60
C LEU A 98 8.93 -3.49 -19.71
N TYR A 99 8.96 -4.79 -19.38
CA TYR A 99 10.17 -5.60 -19.42
C TYR A 99 10.67 -5.89 -20.84
N GLN A 100 9.83 -5.75 -21.87
CA GLN A 100 10.28 -5.82 -23.27
C GLN A 100 11.03 -4.56 -23.72
N MET A 101 10.94 -3.46 -22.97
CA MET A 101 11.61 -2.21 -23.33
C MET A 101 13.12 -2.33 -23.13
N LYS A 102 13.86 -2.14 -24.22
CA LYS A 102 15.33 -2.10 -24.24
C LYS A 102 15.82 -0.75 -24.76
N GLY A 103 17.10 -0.48 -24.52
CA GLY A 103 17.80 0.72 -24.99
C GLY A 103 17.94 1.81 -23.93
N PRO A 104 18.63 2.91 -24.26
CA PRO A 104 18.86 4.02 -23.34
C PRO A 104 17.56 4.76 -23.00
N PRO A 105 17.49 5.41 -21.82
CA PRO A 105 16.34 6.25 -21.47
C PRO A 105 16.19 7.40 -22.46
N ASN A 106 14.96 7.64 -22.92
CA ASN A 106 14.63 8.76 -23.79
C ASN A 106 13.38 9.47 -23.25
N GLN A 107 13.56 10.69 -22.74
CA GLN A 107 12.46 11.46 -22.17
C GLN A 107 11.39 11.84 -23.21
N ASN A 108 11.78 12.01 -24.49
CA ASN A 108 10.86 12.39 -25.56
C ASN A 108 9.87 11.27 -25.91
N THR A 109 10.20 10.00 -25.63
CA THR A 109 9.30 8.86 -25.87
C THR A 109 8.65 8.35 -24.59
N ALA A 110 9.06 8.85 -23.43
CA ALA A 110 8.65 8.33 -22.13
C ALA A 110 7.13 8.36 -21.92
N GLU A 111 6.46 9.44 -22.34
CA GLU A 111 5.00 9.57 -22.24
C GLU A 111 4.29 8.54 -23.14
N ALA A 112 4.71 8.42 -24.41
CA ALA A 112 4.11 7.45 -25.34
C ALA A 112 4.38 5.99 -24.92
N ASP A 113 5.59 5.71 -24.44
CA ASP A 113 5.97 4.40 -23.88
C ASP A 113 5.14 4.10 -22.61
N ALA A 114 4.89 5.10 -21.77
CA ALA A 114 4.04 4.97 -20.59
C ALA A 114 2.58 4.68 -20.96
N ASP A 115 2.02 5.40 -21.93
CA ASP A 115 0.65 5.18 -22.40
C ASP A 115 0.47 3.76 -22.98
N SER A 116 1.45 3.29 -23.75
CA SER A 116 1.44 1.91 -24.25
C SER A 116 1.55 0.88 -23.13
N THR A 117 2.37 1.16 -22.12
CA THR A 117 2.60 0.28 -20.97
C THR A 117 1.34 0.18 -20.11
N LEU A 118 0.74 1.33 -19.78
CA LEU A 118 -0.40 1.44 -18.87
C LEU A 118 -1.73 0.97 -19.47
N ARG A 119 -1.82 0.81 -20.79
CA ARG A 119 -3.06 0.49 -21.50
C ARG A 119 -3.92 -0.60 -20.84
N PRO A 120 -3.40 -1.79 -20.45
CA PRO A 120 -4.22 -2.83 -19.84
C PRO A 120 -4.90 -2.38 -18.54
N LEU A 121 -4.21 -1.58 -17.73
CA LEU A 121 -4.74 -1.05 -16.48
C LEU A 121 -5.76 0.07 -16.74
N MET A 122 -5.45 0.98 -17.67
CA MET A 122 -6.29 2.13 -17.97
C MET A 122 -7.61 1.72 -18.62
N GLU A 123 -7.60 0.76 -19.54
CA GLU A 123 -8.83 0.22 -20.15
C GLU A 123 -9.75 -0.42 -19.10
N PHE A 124 -9.19 -1.23 -18.20
CA PHE A 124 -9.96 -1.82 -17.09
C PHE A 124 -10.54 -0.76 -16.15
N LEU A 125 -9.74 0.24 -15.80
CA LEU A 125 -10.18 1.33 -14.94
C LEU A 125 -11.28 2.15 -15.62
N ASP A 126 -11.16 2.43 -16.92
CA ASP A 126 -12.14 3.21 -17.69
C ASP A 126 -13.50 2.52 -17.78
N GLU A 127 -13.50 1.22 -18.10
CA GLU A 127 -14.71 0.40 -18.13
C GLU A 127 -15.48 0.48 -16.79
N LYS A 128 -14.78 0.50 -15.66
CA LYS A 128 -15.40 0.47 -14.33
C LYS A 128 -15.72 1.86 -13.78
N LEU A 129 -14.80 2.81 -13.91
CA LEU A 129 -14.95 4.15 -13.36
C LEU A 129 -15.98 4.98 -14.09
N SER A 130 -16.15 4.79 -15.41
CA SER A 130 -17.25 5.44 -16.15
C SER A 130 -18.62 5.04 -15.57
N ILE A 131 -18.79 3.76 -15.20
CA ILE A 131 -20.03 3.26 -14.58
C ILE A 131 -20.18 3.84 -13.16
N PHE A 132 -19.11 3.90 -12.39
CA PHE A 132 -19.17 4.44 -11.04
C PHE A 132 -19.45 5.94 -11.03
N ALA A 133 -18.91 6.69 -11.99
CA ALA A 133 -19.16 8.12 -12.13
C ALA A 133 -20.63 8.44 -12.46
N ASP A 134 -21.31 7.56 -13.20
CA ASP A 134 -22.73 7.70 -13.55
C ASP A 134 -23.65 7.37 -12.35
N ILE A 135 -23.30 6.36 -11.55
CA ILE A 135 -24.23 5.77 -10.56
C ILE A 135 -23.94 6.23 -9.13
N CYS A 136 -22.68 6.47 -8.77
CA CYS A 136 -22.33 6.82 -7.40
C CYS A 136 -22.70 8.28 -7.09
N GLU A 137 -23.21 8.52 -5.88
CA GLU A 137 -23.22 9.86 -5.32
C GLU A 137 -21.76 10.35 -5.11
N LYS A 138 -21.53 11.66 -5.19
CA LYS A 138 -20.19 12.27 -5.22
C LYS A 138 -19.31 11.87 -4.03
N THR A 139 -19.87 11.77 -2.84
CA THR A 139 -19.17 11.34 -1.62
C THR A 139 -18.80 9.86 -1.69
N VAL A 140 -19.73 9.03 -2.18
CA VAL A 140 -19.49 7.59 -2.41
C VAL A 140 -18.40 7.38 -3.45
N LEU A 141 -18.48 8.04 -4.62
CA LEU A 141 -17.50 7.95 -5.70
C LEU A 141 -16.10 8.29 -5.18
N LYS A 142 -15.97 9.37 -4.41
CA LYS A 142 -14.68 9.79 -3.84
C LYS A 142 -14.09 8.77 -2.87
N ARG A 143 -14.90 8.03 -2.12
CA ARG A 143 -14.41 6.96 -1.23
C ARG A 143 -13.89 5.78 -2.06
N VAL A 144 -14.67 5.33 -3.04
CA VAL A 144 -14.29 4.24 -3.95
C VAL A 144 -12.99 4.58 -4.70
N LEU A 145 -12.90 5.80 -5.25
CA LEU A 145 -11.70 6.29 -5.93
C LEU A 145 -10.46 6.28 -5.02
N LYS A 146 -10.60 6.66 -3.75
CA LYS A 146 -9.47 6.65 -2.81
C LYS A 146 -8.96 5.23 -2.59
N ASP A 147 -9.84 4.25 -2.42
CA ASP A 147 -9.40 2.88 -2.15
C ASP A 147 -8.89 2.18 -3.42
N LEU A 148 -9.47 2.47 -4.59
CA LEU A 148 -8.92 2.04 -5.88
C LEU A 148 -7.54 2.63 -6.15
N TRP A 149 -7.33 3.92 -5.87
CA TRP A 149 -6.04 4.58 -5.99
C TRP A 149 -4.95 3.85 -5.17
N LYS A 150 -5.23 3.58 -3.89
CA LYS A 150 -4.29 2.83 -3.02
C LYS A 150 -4.02 1.44 -3.57
N LEU A 151 -5.05 0.76 -4.07
CA LEU A 151 -4.96 -0.60 -4.59
C LEU A 151 -4.10 -0.65 -5.86
N VAL A 152 -4.30 0.29 -6.79
CA VAL A 152 -3.49 0.42 -8.00
C VAL A 152 -2.02 0.66 -7.65
N LEU A 153 -1.74 1.65 -6.79
CA LEU A 153 -0.36 1.96 -6.41
C LEU A 153 0.31 0.81 -5.66
N SER A 154 -0.38 0.17 -4.73
CA SER A 154 0.16 -1.00 -4.00
C SER A 154 0.42 -2.19 -4.93
N SER A 155 -0.43 -2.37 -5.96
CA SER A 155 -0.25 -3.42 -6.97
C SER A 155 0.97 -3.14 -7.85
N LEU A 156 1.14 -1.90 -8.31
CA LEU A 156 2.32 -1.43 -9.05
C LEU A 156 3.60 -1.66 -8.24
N GLU A 157 3.61 -1.22 -6.99
CA GLU A 157 4.74 -1.37 -6.09
C GLU A 157 5.13 -2.85 -5.95
N LYS A 158 4.19 -3.71 -5.60
CA LYS A 158 4.46 -5.14 -5.34
C LYS A 158 4.83 -5.94 -6.57
N THR A 159 4.33 -5.57 -7.75
CA THR A 159 4.45 -6.40 -8.95
C THR A 159 5.60 -5.97 -9.85
N VAL A 160 5.85 -4.66 -9.92
CA VAL A 160 6.78 -4.05 -10.88
C VAL A 160 8.05 -3.58 -10.20
N VAL A 161 7.90 -2.92 -9.04
CA VAL A 161 9.00 -2.21 -8.39
C VAL A 161 9.65 -3.04 -7.29
N LEU A 162 8.92 -3.84 -6.54
CA LEU A 162 9.53 -4.75 -5.57
C LEU A 162 10.07 -5.98 -6.30
N PRO A 163 11.28 -6.46 -5.95
CA PRO A 163 11.80 -7.69 -6.52
C PRO A 163 10.81 -8.80 -6.24
N GLN A 164 10.37 -9.51 -7.30
CA GLN A 164 9.34 -10.53 -7.17
C GLN A 164 9.78 -11.56 -6.12
N SER A 165 9.13 -11.53 -4.97
CA SER A 165 9.23 -12.59 -3.98
C SER A 165 8.54 -13.80 -4.59
N ASN A 166 9.25 -14.55 -5.43
CA ASN A 166 8.89 -15.94 -5.62
C ASN A 166 8.84 -16.53 -4.21
N ASP A 167 7.79 -17.27 -3.84
CA ASP A 167 7.69 -17.90 -2.51
C ASP A 167 8.91 -18.80 -2.17
N SER A 168 9.72 -19.11 -3.19
CA SER A 168 11.04 -19.74 -3.08
C SER A 168 12.14 -18.83 -2.50
N LEU A 169 12.06 -17.50 -2.62
CA LEU A 169 13.08 -16.56 -2.13
C LEU A 169 13.13 -16.52 -0.61
N GLY A 170 11.99 -16.66 0.09
CA GLY A 170 11.97 -16.78 1.55
C GLY A 170 12.73 -18.02 2.03
N ALA A 171 12.56 -19.15 1.34
CA ALA A 171 13.32 -20.38 1.59
C ALA A 171 14.79 -20.26 1.14
N GLN A 172 15.07 -19.58 0.03
CA GLN A 172 16.43 -19.38 -0.49
C GLN A 172 17.23 -18.37 0.32
N ILE A 173 16.64 -17.31 0.90
CA ILE A 173 17.34 -16.37 1.79
C ILE A 173 17.74 -17.06 3.08
N LEU A 174 16.83 -17.87 3.67
CA LEU A 174 17.15 -18.68 4.84
C LEU A 174 18.26 -19.71 4.54
N THR A 175 18.33 -20.19 3.29
CA THR A 175 19.37 -21.11 2.81
C THR A 175 20.67 -20.38 2.43
N ALA A 176 20.59 -19.17 1.89
CA ALA A 176 21.70 -18.33 1.43
C ALA A 176 22.53 -17.77 2.59
N ALA A 177 21.91 -17.51 3.74
CA ALA A 177 22.62 -17.21 4.98
C ALA A 177 23.59 -18.34 5.40
N LYS A 178 23.44 -19.55 4.84
CA LYS A 178 24.28 -20.72 5.10
C LYS A 178 25.32 -21.02 4.00
N GLY A 179 25.35 -20.29 2.89
CA GLY A 179 26.21 -20.62 1.75
C GLY A 179 26.45 -19.45 0.78
N LEU A 180 27.44 -18.63 1.09
CA LEU A 180 27.82 -17.42 0.33
C LEU A 180 28.55 -17.66 -1.02
N SER A 181 28.48 -18.84 -1.63
CA SER A 181 29.30 -19.15 -2.81
C SER A 181 28.58 -19.62 -4.07
N ASN A 182 27.26 -19.90 -4.07
CA ASN A 182 26.62 -20.46 -5.28
C ASN A 182 25.13 -20.11 -5.44
N ILE A 183 24.78 -18.83 -5.38
CA ILE A 183 23.45 -18.38 -5.81
C ILE A 183 23.48 -18.21 -7.33
N LYS A 184 23.15 -19.27 -8.09
CA LYS A 184 22.50 -19.09 -9.40
C LYS A 184 21.08 -18.62 -9.13
N GLY A 185 20.96 -17.36 -8.71
CA GLY A 185 19.68 -16.71 -8.47
C GLY A 185 18.92 -16.65 -9.77
N GLY A 186 17.66 -17.07 -9.79
CA GLY A 186 16.77 -16.66 -10.86
C GLY A 186 16.88 -15.15 -10.99
N GLU A 187 17.22 -14.66 -12.18
CA GLU A 187 17.50 -13.25 -12.44
C GLU A 187 16.38 -12.41 -11.82
N ALA A 188 16.68 -11.74 -10.70
CA ALA A 188 15.81 -10.69 -10.21
C ALA A 188 15.79 -9.67 -11.34
N ARG A 189 14.67 -9.57 -12.07
CA ARG A 189 14.52 -8.60 -13.15
C ARG A 189 14.53 -7.21 -12.52
N THR A 190 15.72 -6.63 -12.45
CA THR A 190 15.91 -5.27 -11.97
C THR A 190 15.43 -4.30 -13.04
N LEU A 191 14.74 -3.24 -12.62
CA LEU A 191 14.30 -2.20 -13.54
C LEU A 191 15.50 -1.48 -14.14
N THR A 192 15.47 -1.28 -15.45
CA THR A 192 16.47 -0.45 -16.15
C THR A 192 16.15 1.04 -15.96
N PRO A 193 17.13 1.95 -16.16
CA PRO A 193 16.87 3.38 -16.11
C PRO A 193 15.77 3.85 -17.07
N LYS A 194 15.68 3.24 -18.26
CA LYS A 194 14.59 3.52 -19.22
C LYS A 194 13.23 3.16 -18.63
N GLN A 195 13.11 1.98 -18.03
CA GLN A 195 11.85 1.51 -17.44
C GLN A 195 11.44 2.38 -16.24
N CYS A 196 12.39 2.87 -15.44
CA CYS A 196 12.09 3.80 -14.35
C CYS A 196 11.47 5.11 -14.87
N VAL A 197 12.06 5.71 -15.91
CA VAL A 197 11.52 6.92 -16.54
C VAL A 197 10.11 6.70 -17.11
N VAL A 198 9.86 5.53 -17.71
CA VAL A 198 8.53 5.17 -18.22
C VAL A 198 7.51 4.99 -17.09
N ILE A 199 7.89 4.33 -15.98
CA ILE A 199 7.01 4.23 -14.81
C ILE A 199 6.73 5.62 -14.23
N ASP A 200 7.73 6.48 -14.08
CA ASP A 200 7.55 7.83 -13.54
C ASP A 200 6.56 8.64 -14.38
N ALA A 201 6.71 8.62 -15.72
CA ALA A 201 5.75 9.23 -16.62
C ALA A 201 4.35 8.61 -16.47
N GLY A 202 4.27 7.27 -16.36
CA GLY A 202 3.02 6.57 -16.12
C GLY A 202 2.33 6.95 -14.80
N LEU A 203 3.09 7.20 -13.73
CA LEU A 203 2.52 7.66 -12.47
C LEU A 203 1.88 9.04 -12.59
N GLU A 204 2.41 9.91 -13.46
CA GLU A 204 1.74 11.18 -13.80
C GLU A 204 0.42 10.95 -14.52
N THR A 205 0.37 10.03 -15.50
CA THR A 205 -0.87 9.65 -16.21
C THR A 205 -1.92 9.10 -15.24
N ILE A 206 -1.55 8.16 -14.37
CA ILE A 206 -2.49 7.59 -13.36
C ILE A 206 -2.99 8.69 -12.41
N LYS A 207 -2.11 9.60 -11.97
CA LYS A 207 -2.53 10.75 -11.13
C LYS A 207 -3.56 11.63 -11.83
N GLN A 208 -3.28 12.03 -13.07
CA GLN A 208 -4.19 12.87 -13.84
C GLN A 208 -5.54 12.18 -14.03
N TYR A 209 -5.52 10.88 -14.29
CA TYR A 209 -6.71 10.08 -14.47
C TYR A 209 -7.58 10.01 -13.20
N PHE A 210 -6.98 9.71 -12.04
CA PHE A 210 -7.72 9.71 -10.77
C PHE A 210 -8.13 11.12 -10.31
N HIS A 211 -7.45 12.18 -10.77
CA HIS A 211 -7.86 13.56 -10.54
C HIS A 211 -9.06 13.97 -11.40
N ALA A 212 -9.12 13.49 -12.65
CA ALA A 212 -10.20 13.71 -13.60
C ALA A 212 -10.65 15.17 -13.70
N GLY A 213 -9.68 16.10 -13.82
CA GLY A 213 -9.96 17.55 -13.92
C GLY A 213 -10.72 18.15 -12.73
N GLY A 214 -10.66 17.53 -11.56
CA GLY A 214 -11.36 17.96 -10.34
C GLY A 214 -12.67 17.22 -10.04
N ASN A 215 -13.12 16.37 -10.97
CA ASN A 215 -14.31 15.52 -10.75
C ASN A 215 -13.99 14.28 -9.91
N GLY A 216 -12.73 13.84 -9.89
CA GLY A 216 -12.27 12.70 -9.10
C GLY A 216 -11.70 13.09 -7.74
N LEU A 217 -10.46 12.65 -7.49
CA LEU A 217 -9.73 12.92 -6.26
C LEU A 217 -9.13 14.33 -6.24
N LYS A 218 -9.00 14.89 -5.03
CA LYS A 218 -8.31 16.18 -4.84
C LYS A 218 -6.84 16.01 -5.22
N LYS A 219 -6.28 17.00 -5.95
CA LYS A 219 -4.86 17.03 -6.33
C LYS A 219 -3.92 16.82 -5.13
N ALA A 220 -4.18 17.54 -4.03
CA ALA A 220 -3.40 17.38 -2.80
C ALA A 220 -3.43 15.97 -2.19
N PHE A 221 -4.51 15.20 -2.40
CA PHE A 221 -4.60 13.82 -1.92
C PHE A 221 -3.73 12.88 -2.75
N VAL A 222 -3.80 12.97 -4.09
CA VAL A 222 -3.02 12.11 -4.98
C VAL A 222 -1.52 12.43 -4.90
N GLU A 223 -1.15 13.69 -4.71
CA GLU A 223 0.26 14.10 -4.59
C GLU A 223 0.92 13.70 -3.26
N LYS A 224 0.15 13.67 -2.17
CA LYS A 224 0.67 13.39 -0.81
C LYS A 224 0.31 12.00 -0.30
N SER A 225 -0.19 11.12 -1.17
CA SER A 225 -0.57 9.77 -0.79
C SER A 225 0.66 8.98 -0.31
N PRO A 226 0.57 8.27 0.84
CA PRO A 226 1.69 7.49 1.36
C PRO A 226 2.07 6.35 0.41
N GLU A 227 1.10 5.77 -0.31
CA GLU A 227 1.35 4.74 -1.32
C GLU A 227 2.20 5.28 -2.48
N LEU A 228 1.95 6.53 -2.91
CA LEU A 228 2.76 7.16 -3.95
C LEU A 228 4.19 7.45 -3.46
N ALA A 229 4.31 7.92 -2.21
CA ALA A 229 5.60 8.18 -1.59
C ALA A 229 6.43 6.89 -1.48
N SER A 230 5.80 5.78 -1.04
CA SER A 230 6.43 4.45 -0.96
C SER A 230 6.90 3.98 -2.34
N LEU A 231 6.03 4.07 -3.34
CA LEU A 231 6.34 3.66 -4.71
C LEU A 231 7.49 4.47 -5.32
N ARG A 232 7.50 5.79 -5.15
CA ARG A 232 8.60 6.66 -5.63
C ARG A 232 9.90 6.38 -4.90
N TYR A 233 9.83 6.11 -3.59
CA TYR A 233 11.01 5.70 -2.83
C TYR A 233 11.57 4.39 -3.39
N ALA A 234 10.73 3.38 -3.60
CA ALA A 234 11.13 2.10 -4.16
C ALA A 234 11.71 2.23 -5.59
N LEU A 235 11.14 3.08 -6.45
CA LEU A 235 11.70 3.40 -7.77
C LEU A 235 13.08 4.06 -7.68
N SER A 236 13.26 4.98 -6.72
CA SER A 236 14.52 5.69 -6.56
C SER A 236 15.70 4.76 -6.26
N LEU A 237 15.44 3.59 -5.65
CA LEU A 237 16.46 2.58 -5.37
C LEU A 237 17.04 1.96 -6.66
N TYR A 238 16.28 1.96 -7.76
CA TYR A 238 16.74 1.46 -9.07
C TYR A 238 17.49 2.53 -9.88
N SER A 239 17.27 3.81 -9.60
CA SER A 239 17.92 4.93 -10.29
C SER A 239 19.19 5.44 -9.61
N GLN A 240 19.46 5.04 -8.37
CA GLN A 240 20.63 5.48 -7.62
C GLN A 240 21.90 4.74 -8.06
N SER A 241 23.02 5.46 -8.13
CA SER A 241 24.33 4.80 -8.24
C SER A 241 24.60 3.97 -6.99
N THR A 242 25.36 2.87 -7.13
CA THR A 242 25.78 2.04 -6.00
C THR A 242 26.41 2.89 -4.89
N ASP A 243 27.19 3.92 -5.23
CA ASP A 243 27.79 4.87 -4.28
C ASP A 243 26.76 5.70 -3.51
N ALA A 244 25.67 6.13 -4.15
CA ALA A 244 24.59 6.87 -3.48
C ALA A 244 23.78 5.98 -2.53
N LEU A 245 23.55 4.72 -2.91
CA LEU A 245 22.93 3.71 -2.06
C LEU A 245 23.81 3.40 -0.85
N ILE A 246 25.12 3.21 -1.05
CA ILE A 246 26.09 3.01 0.04
C ILE A 246 26.10 4.21 0.99
N LYS A 247 26.14 5.44 0.45
CA LYS A 247 26.13 6.65 1.29
C LYS A 247 24.85 6.79 2.11
N THR A 248 23.70 6.47 1.53
CA THR A 248 22.39 6.47 2.23
C THR A 248 22.36 5.39 3.31
N PHE A 249 22.85 4.18 3.02
CA PHE A 249 22.97 3.10 4.00
C PHE A 249 23.88 3.52 5.17
N VAL A 250 25.09 4.02 4.87
CA VAL A 250 26.05 4.49 5.88
C VAL A 250 25.46 5.61 6.73
N THR A 251 24.76 6.57 6.12
CA THR A 251 24.10 7.66 6.85
C THR A 251 22.98 7.15 7.75
N THR A 252 22.17 6.22 7.26
CA THR A 252 21.08 5.59 8.02
C THR A 252 21.63 4.76 9.19
N GLN A 253 22.73 4.03 8.98
CA GLN A 253 23.42 3.32 10.06
C GLN A 253 23.99 4.31 11.08
N HIS A 254 24.56 5.44 10.65
CA HIS A 254 25.05 6.49 11.55
C HIS A 254 23.92 7.07 12.41
N SER A 255 22.74 7.34 11.82
CA SER A 255 21.60 7.87 12.57
C SER A 255 21.02 6.85 13.56
N GLN A 256 20.95 5.56 13.17
CA GLN A 256 20.52 4.48 14.06
C GLN A 256 21.49 4.25 15.23
N VAL A 257 22.79 4.49 15.03
CA VAL A 257 23.81 4.37 16.08
C VAL A 257 23.83 5.62 16.99
N HIS A 258 23.45 6.80 16.49
CA HIS A 258 23.46 8.03 17.30
C HIS A 258 22.25 8.21 18.23
N ASP A 259 21.09 7.60 17.94
CA ASP A 259 19.89 7.65 18.80
C ASP A 259 19.86 6.58 19.92
N GLY A 260 21.02 6.01 20.28
CA GLY A 260 21.18 5.21 21.51
C GLY A 260 20.51 3.82 21.52
N MET A 261 19.93 3.36 20.42
CA MET A 261 19.41 2.00 20.25
C MET A 261 19.95 1.36 18.97
N GLY A 262 21.22 0.93 19.01
CA GLY A 262 21.84 0.13 17.96
C GLY A 262 22.39 -1.19 18.50
N ILE A 263 22.10 -2.30 17.82
CA ILE A 263 22.73 -3.60 18.08
C ILE A 263 24.10 -3.61 17.40
N ARG A 264 25.19 -3.70 18.18
CA ARG A 264 26.54 -3.93 17.65
C ARG A 264 26.80 -5.44 17.59
N ILE A 265 26.94 -6.00 16.39
CA ILE A 265 27.37 -7.39 16.22
C ILE A 265 28.90 -7.40 16.13
N THR A 266 29.55 -7.87 17.19
CA THR A 266 31.00 -8.07 17.23
C THR A 266 31.31 -9.54 16.96
N GLY A 267 32.17 -9.85 16.00
CA GLY A 267 32.51 -11.24 15.64
C GLY A 267 33.44 -11.98 16.61
N ASN A 268 33.71 -11.42 17.80
CA ASN A 268 34.65 -12.01 18.75
C ASN A 268 34.29 -11.61 20.20
N GLU A 269 34.07 -12.62 21.05
CA GLU A 269 33.59 -12.48 22.44
C GLU A 269 34.64 -11.85 23.37
N LYS A 270 35.91 -11.78 22.95
CA LYS A 270 37.03 -11.27 23.75
C LYS A 270 37.24 -9.76 23.70
N ILE A 271 36.51 -9.03 22.86
CA ILE A 271 36.70 -7.58 22.69
C ILE A 271 35.44 -6.86 23.17
N ARG A 272 35.53 -6.25 24.35
CA ARG A 272 34.50 -5.32 24.83
C ARG A 272 34.43 -4.13 23.86
N PRO A 273 33.23 -3.67 23.45
CA PRO A 273 33.12 -2.43 22.70
C PRO A 273 33.62 -1.29 23.59
N ASP A 274 34.68 -0.62 23.16
CA ASP A 274 35.22 0.55 23.88
C ASP A 274 34.13 1.62 23.94
N GLY A 275 33.72 1.94 25.17
CA GLY A 275 32.52 2.72 25.45
C GLY A 275 32.84 4.20 25.60
N SER A 276 32.39 5.01 24.65
CA SER A 276 32.01 6.39 24.94
C SER A 276 30.71 6.71 24.17
N GLY A 277 29.58 6.69 24.87
CA GLY A 277 28.34 7.27 24.33
C GLY A 277 27.01 6.61 24.72
N VAL A 278 26.97 5.50 25.46
CA VAL A 278 25.69 4.89 25.87
C VAL A 278 25.48 5.13 27.36
N GLU A 279 24.66 6.13 27.72
CA GLU A 279 24.43 6.48 29.13
C GLU A 279 23.65 5.42 29.92
N LYS A 280 22.88 4.52 29.28
CA LYS A 280 22.16 3.42 29.96
C LYS A 280 21.87 2.23 29.02
N PRO A 281 22.63 1.11 29.07
CA PRO A 281 22.25 -0.11 28.37
C PRO A 281 21.04 -0.77 29.05
N ILE A 282 20.00 -1.14 28.27
CA ILE A 282 18.76 -1.79 28.77
C ILE A 282 18.90 -3.33 28.75
N GLY A 283 20.08 -3.83 29.12
CA GLY A 283 20.37 -5.27 29.20
C GLY A 283 21.22 -5.80 28.05
N GLU A 284 21.91 -6.91 28.33
CA GLU A 284 22.74 -7.65 27.38
C GLU A 284 21.93 -8.81 26.81
N ALA A 285 21.72 -8.83 25.50
CA ALA A 285 21.20 -10.00 24.79
C ALA A 285 22.39 -10.72 24.13
N VAL A 286 22.80 -11.84 24.72
CA VAL A 286 23.81 -12.73 24.13
C VAL A 286 23.09 -13.67 23.17
N LEU A 287 23.29 -13.47 21.87
CA LEU A 287 22.81 -14.38 20.82
C LEU A 287 23.93 -15.36 20.47
N GLN A 288 23.85 -16.57 21.02
CA GLN A 288 24.72 -17.68 20.64
C GLN A 288 24.18 -18.32 19.36
N VAL A 289 24.88 -18.11 18.24
CA VAL A 289 24.57 -18.79 16.98
C VAL A 289 25.50 -20.01 16.87
N ASP A 290 25.00 -21.18 17.26
CA ASP A 290 25.75 -22.43 17.10
C ASP A 290 25.79 -22.82 15.62
N MET A 291 26.93 -22.61 14.99
CA MET A 291 27.25 -23.19 13.69
C MET A 291 27.74 -24.61 13.89
N MET A 292 26.82 -25.59 13.80
CA MET A 292 27.16 -27.02 13.82
C MET A 292 27.97 -27.39 12.57
N LEU A 293 29.30 -27.29 12.67
CA LEU A 293 30.24 -28.02 11.83
C LEU A 293 30.64 -29.29 12.59
N GLY A 294 30.30 -30.44 11.99
CA GLY A 294 30.35 -31.75 12.62
C GLY A 294 31.67 -32.05 13.33
N LYS A 295 31.54 -32.48 14.59
CA LYS A 295 32.24 -33.63 15.16
C LYS A 295 31.62 -33.94 16.52
N GLU A 296 31.24 -35.20 16.70
CA GLU A 296 30.72 -35.76 17.94
C GLU A 296 31.60 -35.37 19.13
N ARG A 297 30.97 -34.89 20.21
CA ARG A 297 31.56 -34.94 21.55
C ARG A 297 30.52 -35.47 22.51
N LYS A 298 30.74 -36.71 22.99
CA LYS A 298 30.08 -37.26 24.17
C LYS A 298 30.40 -36.37 25.37
N VAL A 299 29.38 -35.93 26.08
CA VAL A 299 29.52 -35.35 27.42
C VAL A 299 28.86 -36.29 28.41
N ASN A 300 29.67 -36.88 29.29
CA ASN A 300 29.20 -37.63 30.44
C ASN A 300 28.62 -36.65 31.46
N VAL A 301 27.45 -36.98 31.98
CA VAL A 301 26.81 -36.23 33.08
C VAL A 301 27.25 -36.84 34.40
N ARG A 302 27.70 -36.00 35.34
CA ARG A 302 27.68 -36.29 36.77
C ARG A 302 27.10 -35.10 37.50
#